data_AF-A0A526YD91-F1
#
_entry.id   AF-A0A526YD91-F1
#
_cell.length_a   1.000
_cell.length_b   1.000
_cell.length_c   1.000
_cell.angle_alpha   90.00
_cell.angle_beta   90.00
_cell.angle_gamma   90.00
#
_symmetry.space_group_name_H-M   'P 1'
#
loop_
_entity.id
_entity.type
_entity.pdbx_description
1 polymer ?
#
loop_
_entity_poly.entity_id
_entity_poly.type
_entity_poly.pdbx_seq_one_letter_code
_entity_poly.pdbx_strand_id
1 'polypeptide(L)'
;MIGRSAEADWQIDDPDMFVSRAHCRITGGPDGYFVTDTSSSGLFINDSDSPLGTGTSVRLQNGMRLRLGDYIVCVDLQTPAAHAPAASHTFTERSPPASRAPVSIGRDDFFSATVEEEPRRPRP
;
A
#
# COMPACT_ATOMS: atom_id res chain seq x y z
N MET A 1 -14.18 4.76 13.48
CA MET A 1 -13.42 3.89 14.39
C MET A 1 -12.64 2.90 13.55
N ILE A 2 -11.40 2.62 13.93
CA ILE A 2 -10.51 1.67 13.26
C ILE A 2 -10.23 0.52 14.23
N GLY A 3 -10.31 -0.72 13.77
CA GLY A 3 -10.02 -1.89 14.59
C GLY A 3 -10.40 -3.20 13.90
N ARG A 4 -10.22 -4.34 14.57
CA ARG A 4 -10.52 -5.66 13.98
C ARG A 4 -11.98 -6.09 14.08
N SER A 5 -12.83 -5.32 14.77
CA SER A 5 -14.24 -5.70 14.92
C SER A 5 -14.98 -5.50 13.59
N ALA A 6 -15.95 -6.36 13.30
CA ALA A 6 -16.84 -6.20 12.15
C ALA A 6 -17.74 -4.96 12.26
N GLU A 7 -17.85 -4.38 13.46
CA GLU A 7 -18.58 -3.14 13.70
C GLU A 7 -17.72 -1.87 13.51
N ALA A 8 -16.43 -2.01 13.19
CA ALA A 8 -15.55 -0.86 12.97
C ALA A 8 -15.83 -0.22 11.60
N ASP A 9 -15.81 1.11 11.54
CA ASP A 9 -15.94 1.85 10.28
C ASP A 9 -14.82 1.51 9.28
N TRP A 10 -13.62 1.24 9.82
CA TRP A 10 -12.53 0.66 9.05
C TRP A 10 -12.04 -0.59 9.74
N GLN A 11 -12.55 -1.73 9.26
CA GLN A 11 -12.14 -3.04 9.73
C GLN A 11 -10.75 -3.40 9.20
N ILE A 12 -9.89 -3.88 10.09
CA ILE A 12 -8.61 -4.49 9.76
C ILE A 12 -8.71 -5.99 10.01
N ASP A 13 -8.48 -6.80 8.97
CA ASP A 13 -8.46 -8.25 9.08
C ASP A 13 -7.14 -8.71 9.69
N ASP A 14 -7.15 -8.86 11.00
CA ASP A 14 -5.99 -9.22 11.79
C ASP A 14 -6.17 -10.60 12.45
N PRO A 15 -5.76 -11.70 11.79
CA PRO A 15 -5.90 -13.06 12.32
C PRO A 15 -5.03 -13.30 13.55
N ASP A 16 -3.89 -12.60 13.65
CA ASP A 16 -2.92 -12.74 14.74
C ASP A 16 -3.32 -11.96 16.01
N MET A 17 -4.40 -11.17 15.94
CA MET A 17 -5.05 -10.48 17.06
C MET A 17 -4.20 -9.40 17.76
N PHE A 18 -3.23 -8.80 17.07
CA PHE A 18 -2.47 -7.64 17.54
C PHE A 18 -3.28 -6.33 17.55
N VAL A 19 -4.28 -6.21 16.69
CA VAL A 19 -5.19 -5.06 16.58
C VAL A 19 -6.40 -5.30 17.48
N SER A 20 -6.63 -4.38 18.43
CA SER A 20 -7.85 -4.41 19.24
C SER A 20 -9.13 -4.28 18.40
N ARG A 21 -10.25 -4.83 18.90
CA ARG A 21 -11.58 -4.71 18.26
C ARG A 21 -11.92 -3.25 17.94
N ALA A 22 -11.57 -2.39 18.89
CA ALA A 22 -11.69 -0.95 18.90
C ALA A 22 -10.28 -0.37 19.15
N HIS A 23 -9.48 -0.18 18.11
CA HIS A 23 -8.06 0.18 18.28
C HIS A 23 -7.84 1.68 18.38
N CYS A 24 -8.37 2.45 17.44
CA CYS A 24 -8.32 3.90 17.54
C CYS A 24 -9.56 4.55 16.96
N ARG A 25 -9.82 5.77 17.40
CA ARG A 25 -10.95 6.57 16.92
C ARG A 25 -10.42 7.86 16.34
N ILE A 26 -10.77 8.12 15.09
CA ILE A 26 -10.53 9.43 14.46
C ILE A 26 -11.80 10.27 14.65
N THR A 27 -11.63 11.49 15.14
CA THR A 27 -12.69 12.49 15.29
C THR A 27 -12.30 13.75 14.52
N GLY A 28 -13.25 14.29 13.76
CA GLY A 28 -13.11 15.58 13.08
C GLY A 28 -13.88 16.66 13.83
N GLY A 29 -13.28 17.84 13.95
CA GLY A 29 -13.89 19.02 14.56
C GLY A 29 -13.42 20.32 13.91
N PRO A 30 -13.84 21.49 14.43
CA PRO A 30 -13.43 22.79 13.90
C PRO A 30 -11.91 23.02 13.97
N ASP A 31 -11.24 22.40 14.95
CA ASP A 31 -9.79 22.50 15.16
C ASP A 31 -8.97 21.49 14.30
N GLY A 32 -9.66 20.66 13.53
CA GLY A 32 -9.08 19.65 12.65
C GLY A 32 -9.39 18.21 13.09
N TYR A 33 -8.53 17.28 12.69
CA TYR A 33 -8.69 15.86 12.97
C TYR A 33 -7.84 15.45 14.17
N PHE A 34 -8.40 14.60 15.02
CA PHE A 34 -7.73 14.02 16.17
C PHE A 34 -7.87 12.51 16.13
N VAL A 35 -6.84 11.82 16.59
CA VAL A 35 -6.86 10.38 16.83
C VAL A 35 -6.80 10.13 18.33
N THR A 36 -7.73 9.34 18.83
CA THR A 36 -7.77 8.84 20.21
C THR A 36 -7.38 7.38 20.20
N ASP A 37 -6.39 7.02 21.00
CA ASP A 37 -6.00 5.62 21.21
C ASP A 37 -7.03 4.94 22.13
N THR A 38 -7.62 3.84 21.68
CA THR A 38 -8.51 2.99 22.49
C THR A 38 -8.00 1.56 22.59
N SER A 39 -6.78 1.32 22.12
CA SER A 39 -6.19 0.00 21.99
C SER A 39 -5.69 -0.53 23.32
N SER A 40 -5.55 -1.86 23.38
CA SER A 40 -4.90 -2.57 24.48
C SER A 40 -3.39 -2.74 24.26
N SER A 41 -2.95 -2.80 22.99
CA SER A 41 -1.54 -2.97 22.61
C SER A 41 -0.80 -1.64 22.43
N GLY A 42 -1.52 -0.52 22.33
CA GLY A 42 -0.99 0.81 22.14
C GLY A 42 -0.94 1.24 20.68
N LEU A 43 -1.24 2.53 20.45
CA LEU A 43 -1.08 3.21 19.16
C LEU A 43 0.29 3.91 19.11
N PHE A 44 1.11 3.62 18.12
CA PHE A 44 2.42 4.28 17.96
C PHE A 44 2.35 5.34 16.85
N ILE A 45 3.02 6.47 17.06
CA ILE A 45 2.98 7.62 16.15
C ILE A 45 4.38 7.86 15.57
N ASN A 46 4.50 8.01 14.26
CA ASN A 46 5.75 8.32 13.55
C ASN A 46 6.94 7.45 13.98
N ASP A 47 6.70 6.14 14.11
CA ASP A 47 7.72 5.16 14.53
C ASP A 47 8.28 5.37 15.95
N SER A 48 7.58 6.10 16.81
CA SER A 48 7.89 6.24 18.23
C SER A 48 8.05 4.88 18.93
N ASP A 49 9.03 4.77 19.83
CA ASP A 49 9.22 3.61 20.70
C ASP A 49 8.17 3.54 21.82
N SER A 50 7.61 4.69 22.21
CA SER A 50 6.54 4.75 23.21
C SER A 50 5.17 4.78 22.53
N PRO A 51 4.19 3.98 23.00
CA PRO A 51 2.80 4.12 22.57
C PRO A 51 2.24 5.45 23.09
N LEU A 52 1.21 5.94 22.40
CA LEU A 52 0.50 7.15 22.76
C LEU A 52 -0.24 7.03 24.10
N GLY A 53 -0.74 5.82 24.39
CA GLY A 53 -1.42 5.48 25.63
C GLY A 53 -2.94 5.56 25.50
N THR A 54 -3.62 4.53 26.01
CA THR A 54 -5.07 4.39 25.93
C THR A 54 -5.80 5.60 26.55
N GLY A 55 -6.76 6.16 25.81
CA GLY A 55 -7.53 7.34 26.17
C GLY A 55 -6.89 8.67 25.74
N THR A 56 -5.62 8.66 25.34
CA THR A 56 -4.91 9.88 24.90
C THR A 56 -5.31 10.23 23.48
N SER A 57 -5.49 11.54 23.24
CA SER A 57 -5.82 12.08 21.92
C SER A 57 -4.71 12.96 21.38
N VAL A 58 -4.37 12.80 20.10
CA VAL A 58 -3.37 13.58 19.38
C VAL A 58 -3.97 14.17 18.12
N ARG A 59 -3.57 15.40 17.80
CA ARG A 59 -3.95 16.06 16.55
C ARG A 59 -3.24 15.38 15.39
N LEU A 60 -4.01 14.96 14.39
CA LEU A 60 -3.50 14.41 13.15
C LEU A 60 -2.91 15.52 12.27
N GLN A 61 -1.78 15.20 11.64
CA GLN A 61 -1.05 16.07 10.72
C GLN A 61 -0.76 15.30 9.44
N ASN A 62 -0.60 16.04 8.34
CA ASN A 62 -0.26 15.46 7.05
C ASN A 62 1.09 14.71 7.12
N GLY A 63 1.14 13.52 6.54
CA GLY A 63 2.33 12.66 6.54
C GLY A 63 2.55 11.86 7.82
N MET A 64 1.66 11.94 8.81
CA MET A 64 1.78 11.13 10.02
C MET A 64 1.59 9.65 9.73
N ARG A 65 2.29 8.81 10.50
CA ARG A 65 2.15 7.35 10.46
C ARG A 65 1.63 6.85 11.79
N LEU A 66 0.53 6.13 11.75
CA LEU A 66 -0.08 5.47 12.90
C LEU A 66 0.22 3.99 12.78
N ARG A 67 0.93 3.41 13.75
CA ARG A 67 1.22 1.97 13.78
C ARG A 67 0.36 1.28 14.82
N LEU A 68 -0.36 0.25 14.36
CA LEU A 68 -1.34 -0.55 15.09
C LEU A 68 -0.94 -2.03 14.95
N GLY A 69 -0.22 -2.58 15.93
CA GLY A 69 0.42 -3.89 15.75
C GLY A 69 1.38 -3.85 14.54
N ASP A 70 1.17 -4.74 13.57
CA ASP A 70 1.95 -4.82 12.33
C ASP A 70 1.43 -3.91 11.20
N TYR A 71 0.32 -3.22 11.43
CA TYR A 71 -0.30 -2.35 10.42
C TYR A 71 0.20 -0.92 10.56
N ILE A 72 0.49 -0.27 9.43
CA ILE A 72 0.85 1.15 9.38
C ILE A 72 -0.20 1.88 8.55
N VAL A 73 -0.88 2.84 9.17
CA VAL A 73 -1.85 3.74 8.56
C VAL A 73 -1.18 5.09 8.34
N CYS A 74 -1.05 5.48 7.08
CA CYS A 74 -0.55 6.80 6.70
C CYS A 74 -1.70 7.80 6.67
N VAL A 75 -1.44 9.00 7.17
CA VAL A 75 -2.41 10.08 7.27
C VAL A 75 -2.06 11.15 6.25
N ASP A 76 -2.93 11.36 5.28
CA ASP A 76 -2.83 12.44 4.30
C ASP A 76 -3.99 13.42 4.50
N LEU A 77 -3.67 14.66 4.88
CA LEU A 77 -4.64 15.74 5.02
C LEU A 77 -4.55 16.64 3.79
N GLN A 78 -5.42 16.40 2.81
CA GLN A 78 -5.65 17.38 1.76
C GLN A 78 -6.37 18.59 2.34
N THR A 79 -5.65 19.69 2.50
CA THR A 79 -6.31 21.00 2.49
C THR A 79 -6.90 21.16 1.11
N PRO A 80 -8.21 21.40 0.95
CA PRO A 80 -8.74 21.75 -0.36
C PRO A 80 -8.09 23.08 -0.75
N ALA A 81 -6.99 23.01 -1.50
CA ALA A 81 -6.66 24.07 -2.43
C ALA A 81 -7.93 24.25 -3.25
N ALA A 82 -8.50 25.46 -3.22
CA ALA A 82 -9.62 25.80 -4.06
C ALA A 82 -9.35 25.20 -5.43
N HIS A 83 -10.16 24.21 -5.83
CA HIS A 83 -10.03 23.57 -7.12
C HIS A 83 -10.30 24.66 -8.16
N ALA A 84 -9.24 25.34 -8.60
CA ALA A 84 -9.26 25.98 -9.90
C ALA A 84 -9.54 24.82 -10.87
N PRO A 85 -10.59 24.91 -11.71
CA PRO A 85 -10.95 23.81 -12.58
C PRO A 85 -9.75 23.51 -13.47
N ALA A 86 -9.09 22.39 -13.22
CA ALA A 86 -8.08 21.87 -14.12
C ALA A 86 -8.81 21.53 -15.42
N ALA A 87 -8.54 22.35 -16.44
CA ALA A 87 -9.04 22.14 -17.78
C ALA A 87 -8.74 20.69 -18.19
N SER A 88 -9.82 20.01 -18.61
CA SER A 88 -9.88 18.74 -19.32
C SER A 88 -8.53 18.22 -19.81
N HIS A 89 -7.99 17.22 -19.12
CA HIS A 89 -6.97 16.37 -19.73
C HIS A 89 -7.66 15.58 -20.84
N THR A 90 -7.64 16.13 -22.04
CA THR A 90 -7.93 15.36 -23.25
C THR A 90 -6.89 14.26 -23.32
N PHE A 91 -7.37 13.02 -23.25
CA PHE A 91 -6.58 11.84 -23.56
C PHE A 91 -6.11 11.97 -25.01
N THR A 92 -4.91 12.52 -25.22
CA THR A 92 -4.21 12.31 -26.49
C THR A 92 -3.69 10.90 -26.46
N GLU A 93 -4.44 10.03 -27.12
CA GLU A 93 -4.01 8.73 -27.59
C GLU A 93 -2.67 8.90 -28.32
N ARG A 94 -1.57 8.54 -27.65
CA ARG A 94 -0.26 8.43 -28.30
C ARG A 94 -0.32 7.23 -29.24
N SER A 95 -0.63 7.49 -30.50
CA SER A 95 -0.35 6.56 -31.60
C SER A 95 1.15 6.18 -31.55
N PRO A 96 1.50 4.89 -31.61
CA PRO A 96 2.89 4.49 -31.72
C PRO A 96 3.46 4.95 -33.07
N PRO A 97 4.71 5.44 -33.15
CA PRO A 97 5.32 5.73 -34.43
C PRO A 97 5.54 4.41 -35.18
N ALA A 98 4.89 4.29 -36.33
CA ALA A 98 5.25 3.30 -37.34
C ALA A 98 6.65 3.66 -37.88
N SER A 99 7.68 3.07 -37.28
CA SER A 99 8.98 2.99 -37.92
C SER A 99 9.71 1.74 -37.44
N ARG A 100 9.34 0.60 -38.03
CA ARG A 100 10.25 -0.53 -38.14
C ARG A 100 10.33 -0.88 -39.62
N ALA A 101 11.43 -0.47 -40.25
CA ALA A 101 11.80 -0.91 -41.59
C ALA A 101 11.79 -2.44 -41.65
N PRO A 102 11.49 -3.04 -42.82
CA PRO A 102 11.40 -4.48 -42.96
C PRO A 102 12.77 -5.11 -42.72
N VAL A 103 12.90 -5.88 -41.65
CA VAL A 103 14.01 -6.82 -41.49
C VAL A 103 13.83 -7.89 -42.57
N SER A 104 14.67 -7.84 -43.60
CA SER A 104 14.78 -8.95 -44.55
C SER A 104 15.40 -10.12 -43.79
N ILE A 105 14.64 -11.21 -43.67
CA ILE A 105 15.11 -12.47 -43.08
C ILE A 105 16.07 -13.14 -44.07
N GLY A 106 17.31 -12.65 -44.08
CA GLY A 106 18.45 -13.31 -44.68
C GLY A 106 18.88 -14.46 -43.78
N ARG A 107 18.43 -15.63 -44.18
CA ARG A 107 18.87 -16.99 -43.86
C ARG A 107 20.28 -17.13 -43.21
N ASP A 108 20.35 -18.10 -42.29
CA ASP A 108 21.47 -19.03 -42.01
C ASP A 108 22.11 -18.98 -40.59
N ASP A 109 22.02 -20.16 -39.95
CA ASP A 109 22.98 -20.83 -39.06
C ASP A 109 23.35 -20.24 -37.69
N PHE A 110 22.38 -20.18 -36.77
CA PHE A 110 22.68 -20.05 -35.32
C PHE A 110 22.45 -21.34 -34.50
N PHE A 111 21.86 -22.39 -35.09
CA PHE A 111 21.57 -23.65 -34.40
C PHE A 111 22.33 -24.83 -35.00
N SER A 112 23.57 -25.01 -34.57
CA SER A 112 24.35 -26.26 -34.59
C SER A 112 25.60 -26.02 -33.73
N ALA A 113 26.03 -26.83 -32.76
CA ALA A 113 25.77 -28.20 -32.33
C ALA A 113 26.12 -28.28 -30.80
N THR A 114 25.92 -29.30 -29.97
CA THR A 114 26.09 -30.77 -30.09
C THR A 114 25.39 -31.45 -28.90
N VAL A 115 24.92 -32.67 -29.14
CA VAL A 115 24.37 -33.71 -28.26
C VAL A 115 25.38 -34.28 -27.28
N GLU A 116 25.00 -34.53 -26.02
CA GLU A 116 25.55 -35.57 -25.10
C GLU A 116 24.53 -35.76 -23.95
N GLU A 117 23.57 -36.67 -24.10
CA GLU A 117 23.55 -38.08 -23.63
C GLU A 117 23.58 -38.24 -22.10
N GLU A 118 22.37 -38.44 -21.53
CA GLU A 118 22.11 -38.78 -20.12
C GLU A 118 22.38 -40.28 -19.86
N PRO A 119 23.10 -40.66 -18.79
CA PRO A 119 23.53 -42.04 -18.59
C PRO A 119 22.37 -42.97 -18.15
N ARG A 120 22.18 -44.05 -18.92
CA ARG A 120 21.21 -45.13 -18.71
C ARG A 120 21.45 -45.94 -17.43
N ARG A 121 20.37 -46.29 -16.71
CA ARG A 121 20.14 -47.66 -16.17
C ARG A 121 18.67 -47.89 -15.81
N PRO A 122 18.08 -49.03 -16.21
CA PRO A 122 17.68 -50.03 -15.21
C PRO A 122 18.04 -51.45 -15.73
N ARG A 123 18.15 -52.53 -14.94
CA ARG A 123 17.28 -53.17 -13.94
C ARG A 123 18.09 -54.38 -13.39
N PRO A 124 17.58 -55.18 -12.45
CA PRO A 124 17.49 -56.61 -12.79
C PRO A 124 16.05 -57.05 -13.05
#